data_AF-A0A501XZ90-F1
#
_entry.id   AF-A0A501XZ90-F1
#
_cell.length_a   1.000
_cell.length_b   1.000
_cell.length_c   1.000
_cell.angle_alpha   90.00
_cell.angle_beta   90.00
_cell.angle_gamma   90.00
#
_symmetry.space_group_name_H-M   'P 1'
#
loop_
_entity.id
_entity.type
_entity.pdbx_description
1 polymer ?
#
loop_
_entity_poly.entity_id
_entity_poly.type
_entity_poly.pdbx_seq_one_letter_code
_entity_poly.pdbx_strand_id
1 'polypeptide(L)'
;MIIDLKDYRCPNAQVALTRVLEAFEICSTNELTIITIEPSLERALVHRIEHMSYSMLITQATSRDITDEIVTSWGVDVDEDDISDVDQQHTLVVTK
;
A
#
# COMPACT_ATOMS: atom_id res chain seq x y z
N MET A 1 11.32 3.49 -4.70
CA MET A 1 11.11 2.15 -4.09
C MET A 1 9.67 1.77 -4.36
N ILE A 2 9.39 0.56 -4.87
CA ILE A 2 8.01 0.13 -5.16
C ILE A 2 7.70 -1.09 -4.28
N ILE A 3 6.58 -1.03 -3.57
CA ILE A 3 6.08 -2.12 -2.73
C ILE A 3 4.66 -2.44 -3.13
N ASP A 4 4.44 -3.66 -3.60
CA ASP A 4 3.11 -4.20 -3.84
C ASP A 4 2.70 -5.07 -2.66
N LEU A 5 1.63 -4.66 -1.98
CA LEU A 5 1.04 -5.38 -0.85
C LEU A 5 0.09 -6.50 -1.30
N LYS A 6 -0.09 -6.68 -2.61
CA LYS A 6 -0.91 -7.73 -3.21
C LYS A 6 -2.34 -7.74 -2.66
N ASP A 7 -2.79 -8.90 -2.23
CA ASP A 7 -4.08 -9.22 -1.61
C ASP A 7 -4.14 -8.89 -0.12
N TYR A 8 -3.12 -8.23 0.46
CA TYR A 8 -3.13 -7.94 1.90
C TYR A 8 -4.31 -7.04 2.24
N ARG A 9 -5.17 -7.57 3.12
CA ARG A 9 -6.27 -6.84 3.77
C ARG A 9 -5.90 -6.42 5.18
N CYS A 10 -6.76 -5.62 5.80
CA CYS A 10 -6.67 -5.36 7.23
C CYS A 10 -6.75 -6.69 8.03
N PRO A 11 -5.84 -6.95 9.00
CA PRO A 11 -4.82 -6.06 9.53
C PRO A 11 -3.44 -6.19 8.86
N ASN A 12 -3.23 -7.19 8.00
CA ASN A 12 -1.94 -7.50 7.38
C ASN A 12 -1.36 -6.30 6.60
N ALA A 13 -2.21 -5.61 5.84
CA ALA A 13 -1.82 -4.44 5.06
C ALA A 13 -1.31 -3.30 5.97
N GLN A 14 -1.94 -3.10 7.13
CA GLN A 14 -1.51 -2.07 8.08
C GLN A 14 -0.19 -2.44 8.77
N VAL A 15 0.02 -3.71 9.10
CA VAL A 15 1.29 -4.19 9.65
C VAL A 15 2.41 -4.02 8.62
N ALA A 16 2.15 -4.36 7.36
CA ALA A 16 3.10 -4.17 6.27
C ALA A 16 3.41 -2.69 6.04
N LEU A 17 2.40 -1.82 6.04
CA LEU A 17 2.56 -0.37 5.91
C LEU A 17 3.55 0.18 6.95
N THR A 18 3.38 -0.15 8.23
CA THR A 18 4.28 0.33 9.29
C THR A 18 5.74 -0.07 9.00
N ARG A 19 5.98 -1.34 8.66
CA ARG A 19 7.33 -1.83 8.35
C ARG A 19 7.93 -1.14 7.13
N VAL A 20 7.12 -0.90 6.11
CA VAL A 20 7.53 -0.21 4.88
C VAL A 20 7.93 1.23 5.17
N LEU A 21 7.16 1.96 5.99
CA LEU A 21 7.47 3.34 6.35
C LEU A 21 8.74 3.45 7.19
N GLU A 22 8.93 2.55 8.16
CA GLU A 22 10.16 2.48 8.96
C GLU A 22 11.38 2.21 8.07
N ALA A 23 11.29 1.25 7.15
CA ALA A 23 12.36 0.94 6.21
C ALA A 23 12.60 2.09 5.22
N PHE A 24 11.53 2.73 4.74
CA PHE A 24 11.63 3.86 3.84
C PHE A 24 12.33 5.02 4.53
N GLU A 25 12.00 5.36 5.78
CA GLU A 25 12.59 6.47 6.55
C GLU A 25 14.12 6.41 6.61
N ILE A 26 14.68 5.22 6.81
CA ILE A 26 16.15 5.03 6.88
C ILE A 26 16.79 4.76 5.52
N CYS A 27 15.99 4.55 4.46
CA CYS A 27 16.49 4.34 3.11
C CYS A 27 16.95 5.66 2.48
N SER A 28 17.95 5.58 1.60
CA SER A 28 18.46 6.71 0.79
C SER A 28 17.56 7.07 -0.40
N THR A 29 16.46 6.35 -0.62
CA THR A 29 15.52 6.65 -1.70
C THR A 29 14.58 7.77 -1.27
N ASN A 30 14.27 8.70 -2.17
CA ASN A 30 13.39 9.85 -1.88
C ASN A 30 11.92 9.62 -2.24
N GLU A 31 11.61 8.50 -2.90
CA GLU A 31 10.26 8.17 -3.36
C GLU A 31 9.90 6.71 -3.05
N LEU A 32 8.72 6.53 -2.49
CA LEU A 32 8.08 5.25 -2.20
C LEU A 32 6.73 5.18 -2.90
N THR A 33 6.52 4.14 -3.69
CA THR A 33 5.22 3.79 -4.27
C THR A 33 4.69 2.57 -3.53
N ILE A 34 3.49 2.68 -2.97
CA ILE A 34 2.76 1.58 -2.30
C ILE A 34 1.57 1.24 -3.17
N ILE A 35 1.46 -0.04 -3.55
CA ILE A 35 0.31 -0.59 -4.27
C ILE A 35 -0.45 -1.48 -3.30
N THR A 36 -1.76 -1.31 -3.19
CA THR A 36 -2.60 -1.99 -2.18
C THR A 36 -4.04 -2.12 -2.67
N ILE A 37 -4.74 -3.18 -2.29
CA ILE A 37 -6.20 -3.28 -2.44
C ILE A 37 -6.95 -2.81 -1.20
N GLU A 38 -6.30 -2.70 -0.05
CA GLU A 38 -6.95 -2.27 1.19
C GLU A 38 -7.26 -0.76 1.14
N PRO A 39 -8.54 -0.34 1.09
CA PRO A 39 -8.91 1.07 0.89
C PRO A 39 -8.59 1.93 2.12
N SER A 40 -8.53 1.33 3.31
CA SER A 40 -8.21 2.07 4.53
C SER A 40 -6.75 2.51 4.61
N LEU A 41 -5.87 2.02 3.72
CA LEU A 41 -4.43 2.29 3.79
C LEU A 41 -4.07 3.74 3.56
N GLU A 42 -4.79 4.46 2.69
CA GLU A 42 -4.53 5.88 2.43
C GLU A 42 -4.70 6.70 3.72
N ARG A 43 -5.81 6.49 4.43
CA ARG A 43 -6.06 7.13 5.73
C ARG A 43 -5.03 6.70 6.79
N ALA A 44 -4.67 5.42 6.80
CA ALA A 44 -3.67 4.90 7.73
C ALA A 44 -2.30 5.52 7.48
N LEU A 45 -1.91 5.70 6.22
CA LEU A 45 -0.65 6.31 5.81
C LEU A 45 -0.52 7.74 6.32
N VAL A 46 -1.55 8.58 6.12
CA VAL A 46 -1.58 9.96 6.68
C VAL A 46 -1.36 9.94 8.18
N HIS A 47 -2.16 9.17 8.90
CA HIS A 47 -2.08 9.10 10.36
C HIS A 47 -0.72 8.58 10.84
N ARG A 48 -0.11 7.62 10.15
CA ARG A 48 1.20 7.07 10.52
C ARG A 48 2.33 8.08 10.31
N ILE A 49 2.34 8.80 9.19
CA ILE A 49 3.32 9.85 8.92
C ILE A 49 3.27 10.92 10.02
N GLU A 50 2.07 11.39 10.36
CA GLU A 50 1.87 12.40 11.40
C GLU A 50 2.27 11.87 12.78
N HIS A 51 1.78 10.69 13.16
CA HIS A 51 2.03 10.10 14.49
C HIS A 51 3.51 9.82 14.73
N MET A 52 4.23 9.36 13.70
CA MET A 52 5.66 9.06 13.78
C MET A 52 6.54 10.29 13.55
N SER A 53 5.95 11.45 13.25
CA SER A 53 6.68 12.68 12.92
C SER A 53 7.67 12.53 11.75
N TYR A 54 7.31 11.73 10.75
CA TYR A 54 8.13 11.56 9.55
C TYR A 54 8.08 12.81 8.67
N SER A 55 9.21 13.17 8.06
CA SER A 55 9.30 14.25 7.07
C SER A 55 8.90 13.73 5.69
N MET A 56 7.74 13.11 5.59
CA MET A 56 7.22 12.48 4.38
C MET A 56 5.94 13.16 3.91
N LEU A 57 5.71 13.20 2.61
CA LEU A 57 4.50 13.77 2.01
C LEU A 57 3.91 12.81 0.99
N ILE A 58 2.58 12.60 1.07
CA ILE A 58 1.84 11.89 0.03
C ILE A 58 1.67 12.84 -1.15
N THR A 59 2.29 12.51 -2.29
CA THR A 59 2.30 13.35 -3.49
C THR A 59 1.31 12.88 -4.55
N GLN A 60 0.89 11.62 -4.47
CA GLN A 60 -0.08 11.04 -5.39
C GLN A 60 -0.89 9.94 -4.69
N ALA A 61 -2.18 9.91 -4.96
CA ALA A 61 -3.08 8.82 -4.63
C ALA A 61 -4.00 8.58 -5.82
N THR A 62 -3.94 7.39 -6.41
CA THR A 62 -4.75 7.01 -7.57
C THR A 62 -5.31 5.62 -7.40
N SER A 63 -6.48 5.37 -7.95
CA SER A 63 -7.13 4.06 -7.93
C SER A 63 -7.38 3.59 -9.36
N ARG A 64 -7.39 2.26 -9.54
CA ARG A 64 -7.79 1.61 -10.78
C ARG A 64 -8.53 0.32 -10.47
N ASP A 65 -9.41 -0.08 -11.39
CA ASP A 65 -10.10 -1.37 -11.29
C ASP A 65 -9.09 -2.53 -11.21
N ILE A 66 -9.39 -3.51 -10.35
CA ILE A 66 -8.68 -4.77 -10.32
C ILE A 66 -9.03 -5.55 -11.58
N THR A 67 -8.01 -6.07 -12.27
CA THR A 67 -8.15 -6.89 -13.47
C THR A 67 -7.64 -8.29 -13.17
N ASP A 68 -8.10 -9.28 -13.95
CA ASP A 68 -7.62 -10.67 -13.83
C ASP A 68 -6.09 -10.79 -13.97
N GLU A 69 -5.47 -9.92 -14.77
CA GLU A 69 -4.01 -9.84 -14.92
C GLU A 69 -3.33 -9.43 -13.60
N ILE A 70 -3.92 -8.49 -12.87
CA ILE A 70 -3.42 -8.05 -11.55
C ILE A 70 -3.55 -9.19 -10.54
N VAL A 71 -4.72 -9.85 -10.49
CA VAL A 71 -4.93 -10.99 -9.57
C VAL A 71 -3.95 -12.12 -9.87
N THR A 72 -3.77 -12.44 -11.16
CA THR A 72 -2.79 -13.46 -11.60
C THR A 72 -1.36 -13.11 -11.19
N SER A 73 -1.00 -11.82 -11.15
CA SER A 73 0.33 -11.37 -10.76
C SER A 73 0.66 -11.62 -9.28
N TRP A 74 -0.34 -11.78 -8.43
CA TRP A 74 -0.15 -12.01 -6.99
C TRP A 74 0.28 -13.45 -6.69
N GLY A 75 -0.12 -14.41 -7.55
CA GLY A 75 0.26 -15.82 -7.48
C GLY A 75 -0.91 -16.76 -7.15
N VAL A 76 -0.59 -18.02 -6.86
CA VAL A 76 -1.58 -19.11 -6.65
C VAL A 76 -2.17 -19.16 -5.23
N ASP A 77 -1.71 -18.28 -4.34
CA ASP A 77 -2.09 -18.28 -2.92
C ASP A 77 -3.13 -17.21 -2.56
N VAL A 78 -3.69 -16.51 -3.55
CA VAL A 78 -4.74 -15.50 -3.32
C VAL A 78 -6.04 -16.22 -2.98
N ASP A 79 -6.60 -15.92 -1.80
CA ASP A 79 -7.93 -16.37 -1.44
C ASP A 79 -8.97 -15.52 -2.19
N GLU A 80 -9.87 -16.14 -2.95
CA GLU A 80 -10.95 -15.43 -3.65
C GLU A 80 -11.84 -14.67 -2.67
N ASP A 81 -11.97 -15.16 -1.42
CA ASP A 81 -12.74 -14.48 -0.39
C ASP A 81 -12.09 -13.16 0.04
N ASP A 82 -10.75 -13.06 0.03
CA ASP A 82 -9.99 -11.87 0.46
C ASP A 82 -10.12 -10.69 -0.53
N ILE A 83 -10.56 -10.95 -1.76
CA ILE A 83 -10.72 -9.97 -2.84
C ILE A 83 -12.18 -9.78 -3.26
N SER A 84 -13.10 -10.60 -2.72
CA SER A 84 -14.51 -10.64 -3.13
C SER A 84 -15.28 -9.33 -2.93
N ASP A 85 -14.89 -8.52 -1.96
CA ASP A 85 -15.48 -7.22 -1.61
C ASP A 85 -14.64 -6.03 -2.08
N VAL A 86 -13.60 -6.26 -2.88
CA VAL A 86 -12.69 -5.20 -3.36
C VAL A 86 -12.63 -5.18 -4.88
N ASP A 87 -12.92 -4.03 -5.45
CA ASP A 87 -12.92 -3.77 -6.89
C ASP A 87 -11.78 -2.85 -7.33
N GLN A 88 -11.09 -2.19 -6.40
CA GLN A 88 -10.05 -1.20 -6.69
C GLN A 88 -8.69 -1.58 -6.13
N GLN A 89 -7.65 -1.32 -6.93
CA GLN A 89 -6.27 -1.25 -6.49
C GLN A 89 -5.87 0.22 -6.38
N HIS A 90 -5.31 0.59 -5.24
CA HIS A 90 -4.81 1.91 -4.93
C HIS A 90 -3.29 1.96 -5.09
N THR A 91 -2.80 3.05 -5.65
CA THR A 91 -1.38 3.41 -5.72
C THR A 91 -1.17 4.72 -4.98
N LEU A 92 -0.32 4.67 -3.96
CA LEU A 92 0.03 5.79 -3.10
C LEU A 92 1.52 6.12 -3.29
N VAL A 93 1.84 7.37 -3.57
CA VAL A 93 3.23 7.83 -3.71
C VAL A 93 3.58 8.75 -2.55
N VAL A 94 4.70 8.46 -1.91
CA VAL A 94 5.23 9.18 -0.75
C VAL A 94 6.64 9.65 -1.06
N THR A 95 6.94 10.89 -0.71
CA THR A 95 8.27 11.50 -0.91
C THR A 95 8.83 12.07 0.39
N LYS A 96 10.16 12.22 0.46
CA LYS A 96 10.88 12.91 1.54
C LYS A 96 11.50 14.22 1.03
#